data_AF-A0A2N0PXG2-F1
#
_entry.id   AF-A0A2N0PXG2-F1
#
_cell.length_a   1.000
_cell.length_b   1.000
_cell.length_c   1.000
_cell.angle_alpha   90.00
_cell.angle_beta   90.00
_cell.angle_gamma   90.00
#
_symmetry.space_group_name_H-M   'P 1'
#
loop_
_entity.id
_entity.type
_entity.pdbx_description
1 polymer ?
#
loop_
_entity_poly.entity_id
_entity_poly.type
_entity_poly.pdbx_seq_one_letter_code
_entity_poly.pdbx_strand_id
1 'polypeptide(L)'
;MDFPKYNGNVHPDEWIKDLQNYLEFYKPIEDSNLKLTPLKEDISFTIFKNTNKRKLQSLNYIPESMGGDTSKFISNFLKLCYNAEIIDIEEQKN
;
A
#
# COMPACT_ATOMS: atom_id res chain seq x y z
N MET A 1 -0.77 11.05 -14.42
CA MET A 1 -2.09 10.42 -14.19
C MET A 1 -2.41 10.57 -12.72
N ASP A 2 -3.62 10.96 -12.37
CA ASP A 2 -4.05 11.02 -10.97
C ASP A 2 -4.23 9.60 -10.39
N PHE A 3 -4.05 9.46 -9.08
CA PHE A 3 -4.29 8.20 -8.38
C PHE A 3 -5.72 7.71 -8.63
N PRO A 4 -5.93 6.46 -9.09
CA PRO A 4 -7.25 5.96 -9.44
C PRO A 4 -8.15 5.88 -8.20
N LYS A 5 -9.20 6.71 -8.15
CA LYS A 5 -10.21 6.72 -7.09
C LYS A 5 -11.36 5.79 -7.43
N TYR A 6 -11.71 4.90 -6.50
CA TYR A 6 -12.89 4.06 -6.65
C TYR A 6 -14.16 4.91 -6.52
N ASN A 7 -14.93 5.03 -7.60
CA ASN A 7 -16.17 5.82 -7.64
C ASN A 7 -17.44 4.96 -7.69
N GLY A 8 -17.30 3.63 -7.56
CA GLY A 8 -18.42 2.68 -7.58
C GLY A 8 -19.05 2.42 -8.96
N ASN A 9 -18.56 3.08 -10.03
CA ASN A 9 -19.07 2.90 -11.39
C ASN A 9 -18.30 1.84 -12.20
N VAL A 10 -17.19 1.34 -11.67
CA VAL A 10 -16.33 0.33 -12.27
C VAL A 10 -16.38 -0.91 -11.39
N HIS A 11 -16.36 -2.10 -12.00
CA HIS A 11 -16.35 -3.35 -11.24
C HIS A 11 -15.11 -3.41 -10.32
N PRO A 12 -15.23 -3.91 -9.07
CA PRO A 12 -14.10 -3.96 -8.14
C PRO A 12 -12.82 -4.58 -8.73
N ASP A 13 -12.96 -5.66 -9.48
CA ASP A 13 -11.82 -6.36 -10.12
C ASP A 13 -11.11 -5.49 -11.18
N GLU A 14 -11.86 -4.68 -11.91
CA GLU A 14 -11.29 -3.77 -12.91
C GLU A 14 -10.59 -2.59 -12.25
N TRP A 15 -11.16 -2.05 -11.18
CA TRP A 15 -10.52 -1.00 -10.40
C TRP A 15 -9.22 -1.48 -9.74
N ILE A 16 -9.21 -2.72 -9.22
CA ILE A 16 -8.01 -3.36 -8.68
C ILE A 16 -6.92 -3.48 -9.75
N LYS A 17 -7.28 -3.85 -10.97
CA LYS A 17 -6.34 -3.94 -12.10
C LYS A 17 -5.75 -2.58 -12.47
N ASP A 18 -6.56 -1.52 -12.48
CA ASP A 18 -6.10 -0.16 -12.74
C ASP A 18 -5.17 0.36 -11.65
N LEU A 19 -5.47 0.02 -10.39
CA LEU A 19 -4.61 0.32 -9.26
C LEU A 19 -3.26 -0.41 -9.36
N GLN A 20 -3.25 -1.69 -9.74
CA GLN A 20 -2.04 -2.47 -9.95
C GLN A 20 -1.17 -1.87 -11.06
N ASN A 21 -1.77 -1.53 -12.21
CA ASN A 21 -1.06 -0.88 -13.32
C ASN A 21 -0.47 0.49 -12.92
N TYR A 22 -1.22 1.28 -12.15
CA TYR A 22 -0.74 2.56 -11.63
C TYR A 22 0.46 2.37 -10.70
N LEU A 23 0.39 1.39 -9.78
CA LEU A 23 1.47 1.07 -8.87
C LEU A 23 2.70 0.52 -9.59
N GLU A 24 2.51 -0.23 -10.67
CA GLU A 24 3.59 -0.77 -11.50
C GLU A 24 4.29 0.34 -12.32
N PHE A 25 3.53 1.31 -12.82
CA PHE A 25 4.06 2.52 -13.47
C PHE A 25 4.84 3.42 -12.50
N TYR A 26 4.43 3.46 -11.22
CA TYR A 26 5.08 4.23 -10.17
C TYR A 26 6.09 3.42 -9.33
N LYS A 27 6.26 2.13 -9.63
CA LYS A 27 7.32 1.28 -9.09
C LYS A 27 8.62 2.03 -9.40
N PRO A 28 9.34 2.49 -8.38
CA PRO A 28 10.21 3.65 -8.51
C PRO A 28 11.22 3.43 -9.64
N ILE A 29 11.41 4.51 -10.40
CA ILE A 29 12.62 4.86 -11.12
C ILE A 29 13.83 4.35 -10.32
N GLU A 30 14.26 3.13 -10.63
CA GLU A 30 15.30 2.38 -9.93
C GLU A 30 16.69 3.02 -10.14
N ASP A 31 16.76 4.08 -10.96
CA ASP A 31 17.95 4.90 -11.16
C ASP A 31 18.08 6.09 -10.19
N SER A 32 17.08 6.37 -9.36
CA SER A 32 17.21 7.36 -8.27
C SER A 32 17.91 6.81 -7.01
N ASN A 33 18.31 5.53 -7.06
CA ASN A 33 18.92 4.74 -5.99
C ASN A 33 20.23 5.33 -5.41
N LEU A 34 20.85 6.32 -6.05
CA LEU A 34 22.08 6.93 -5.54
C LEU A 34 21.88 7.81 -4.28
N LYS A 35 20.64 8.20 -3.94
CA LYS A 35 20.37 9.14 -2.82
C LYS A 35 19.66 8.54 -1.60
N LEU A 36 19.15 7.31 -1.71
CA LEU A 36 18.35 6.65 -0.66
C LEU A 36 19.15 5.64 0.19
N THR A 37 20.35 5.22 -0.23
CA THR A 37 21.13 4.20 0.49
C THR A 37 21.46 4.58 1.95
N PRO A 38 21.88 5.81 2.30
CA PRO A 38 22.23 6.13 3.69
C PRO A 38 20.99 6.23 4.59
N LEU A 39 19.84 6.61 4.03
CA LEU A 39 18.57 6.70 4.74
C LEU A 39 17.97 5.30 4.98
N LYS A 40 18.13 4.38 4.03
CA LYS A 40 17.66 2.99 4.17
C LYS A 40 18.52 2.16 5.12
N GLU A 41 19.80 2.52 5.27
CA GLU A 41 20.72 1.93 6.26
C GLU A 41 20.50 2.46 7.69
N ASP A 42 19.74 3.55 7.85
CA ASP A 42 19.40 4.08 9.17
C ASP A 42 18.50 3.09 9.93
N ILE A 43 18.89 2.78 11.16
CA ILE A 43 18.17 1.86 12.05
C ILE A 43 16.70 2.31 12.24
N SER A 44 16.45 3.62 12.25
CA SER A 44 15.10 4.19 12.37
C SER A 44 14.24 3.88 11.16
N PHE A 45 14.81 3.83 9.94
CA PHE A 45 14.08 3.42 8.74
C PHE A 45 13.67 1.94 8.83
N THR A 46 14.58 1.08 9.31
CA THR A 46 14.28 -0.34 9.53
C THR A 46 13.19 -0.55 10.60
N ILE A 47 13.28 0.16 11.74
CA ILE A 47 12.25 0.12 12.80
C ILE A 47 10.92 0.64 12.27
N PHE A 48 10.91 1.74 11.53
CA PHE A 48 9.72 2.30 10.91
C PHE A 48 9.06 1.28 9.96
N LYS A 49 9.83 0.68 9.06
CA LYS A 49 9.35 -0.36 8.14
C LYS A 49 8.71 -1.53 8.89
N ASN A 50 9.42 -2.10 9.86
CA ASN A 50 8.94 -3.24 10.65
C ASN A 50 7.70 -2.90 11.51
N THR A 51 7.62 -1.66 12.00
CA THR A 51 6.44 -1.17 12.72
C THR A 51 5.21 -1.16 11.82
N ASN A 52 5.34 -0.71 10.58
CA ASN A 52 4.23 -0.72 9.63
C ASN A 52 3.83 -2.15 9.25
N LYS A 53 4.78 -3.10 9.08
CA LYS A 53 4.48 -4.53 8.89
C LYS A 53 3.65 -5.12 10.04
N ARG A 54 4.04 -4.87 11.29
CA ARG A 54 3.27 -5.31 12.47
C ARG A 54 1.87 -4.72 12.54
N LYS A 55 1.73 -3.43 12.18
CA LYS A 55 0.42 -2.77 12.11
C LYS A 55 -0.46 -3.38 11.04
N LEU A 56 0.12 -3.75 9.89
CA LEU A 56 -0.58 -4.43 8.81
C LEU A 56 -1.14 -5.78 9.27
N GLN A 57 -0.31 -6.59 9.95
CA GLN A 57 -0.73 -7.88 10.53
C GLN A 57 -1.86 -7.76 11.55
N SER A 58 -2.01 -6.59 12.18
CA SER A 58 -3.05 -6.32 13.18
C SER A 58 -4.27 -5.59 12.57
N LEU A 59 -4.25 -5.29 11.28
CA LEU A 59 -5.29 -4.52 10.62
C LEU A 59 -6.47 -5.44 10.30
N ASN A 60 -7.63 -5.12 10.88
CA ASN A 60 -8.86 -5.89 10.67
C ASN A 60 -9.85 -5.12 9.79
N TYR A 61 -10.46 -5.82 8.84
CA TYR A 61 -11.54 -5.29 8.02
C TYR A 61 -12.89 -5.49 8.72
N ILE A 62 -13.67 -4.41 8.81
CA ILE A 62 -15.07 -4.45 9.22
C ILE A 62 -15.91 -4.08 7.98
N PRO A 63 -16.84 -4.93 7.53
CA PRO A 63 -17.72 -4.61 6.41
C PRO A 63 -18.65 -3.43 6.70
N GLU A 64 -19.05 -2.68 5.67
CA GLU A 64 -20.02 -1.57 5.83
C GLU A 64 -21.36 -2.04 6.40
N SER A 65 -21.79 -3.26 6.07
CA SER A 65 -23.00 -3.88 6.64
C SER A 65 -22.93 -4.09 8.16
N MET A 66 -21.73 -4.05 8.75
CA MET A 66 -21.48 -4.11 10.19
C MET A 66 -21.06 -2.73 10.76
N GLY A 67 -21.25 -1.65 10.00
CA GLY A 67 -20.88 -0.29 10.40
C GLY A 67 -19.41 0.07 10.17
N GLY A 68 -18.69 -0.71 9.34
CA GLY A 68 -17.34 -0.39 8.91
C GLY A 68 -17.27 0.72 7.84
N ASP A 69 -16.04 1.13 7.52
CA ASP A 69 -15.73 2.12 6.50
C ASP A 69 -14.64 1.56 5.56
N THR A 70 -15.07 1.09 4.40
CA THR A 70 -14.20 0.43 3.42
C THR A 70 -13.13 1.38 2.89
N SER A 71 -13.51 2.63 2.59
CA SER A 71 -12.59 3.65 2.07
C SER A 71 -11.47 3.95 3.05
N LYS A 72 -11.81 4.10 4.34
CA LYS A 72 -10.84 4.33 5.42
C LYS A 72 -9.96 3.11 5.66
N PHE A 73 -10.51 1.89 5.60
CA PHE A 73 -9.73 0.66 5.69
C PHE A 73 -8.70 0.59 4.56
N ILE A 74 -9.14 0.72 3.30
CA ILE A 74 -8.27 0.66 2.12
C ILE A 74 -7.18 1.74 2.20
N SER A 75 -7.53 2.97 2.56
CA SER A 75 -6.56 4.06 2.70
C SER A 75 -5.49 3.76 3.75
N ASN A 76 -5.88 3.20 4.89
CA ASN A 76 -4.94 2.81 5.94
C ASN A 76 -4.07 1.62 5.52
N PHE A 77 -4.67 0.61 4.88
CA PHE A 77 -3.97 -0.57 4.37
C PHE A 77 -2.88 -0.17 3.37
N LEU A 78 -3.23 0.60 2.33
CA LEU A 78 -2.28 1.04 1.30
C LEU A 78 -1.14 1.89 1.88
N LYS A 79 -1.44 2.77 2.84
CA LYS A 79 -0.43 3.57 3.54
C LYS A 79 0.55 2.69 4.31
N LEU A 80 0.07 1.65 4.99
CA LEU A 80 0.91 0.71 5.72
C LEU A 80 1.77 -0.13 4.77
N CYS A 81 1.23 -0.63 3.65
CA CYS A 81 1.98 -1.35 2.64
C CYS A 81 3.10 -0.50 2.03
N TYR A 82 2.80 0.73 1.63
CA TYR A 82 3.79 1.67 1.09
C TYR A 82 4.92 1.93 2.09
N ASN A 83 4.59 2.26 3.34
CA ASN A 83 5.58 2.50 4.40
C ASN A 83 6.40 1.25 4.76
N ALA A 84 5.85 0.06 4.50
CA ALA A 84 6.50 -1.21 4.74
C ALA A 84 7.37 -1.70 3.56
N GLU A 85 7.41 -0.93 2.45
CA GLU A 85 7.98 -1.34 1.16
C GLU A 85 7.40 -2.69 0.66
N ILE A 86 6.13 -2.98 0.95
CA ILE A 86 5.41 -4.16 0.44
C ILE A 86 4.83 -3.78 -0.92
N ILE A 87 5.63 -4.01 -1.95
CA ILE A 87 5.33 -3.69 -3.35
C ILE A 87 4.72 -4.91 -4.07
N ASP A 88 4.94 -6.11 -3.53
CA ASP A 88 4.44 -7.37 -4.09
C ASP A 88 3.00 -7.69 -3.60
N ILE A 89 2.12 -8.01 -4.54
CA ILE A 89 0.71 -8.36 -4.29
C ILE A 89 0.61 -9.72 -3.57
N GLU A 90 1.59 -10.61 -3.74
CA GLU A 90 1.61 -11.90 -3.04
C GLU A 90 1.92 -11.75 -1.54
N GLU A 91 2.77 -10.79 -1.14
CA GLU A 91 3.02 -10.50 0.28
C GLU A 91 1.83 -9.84 1.00
N GLN A 92 0.87 -9.28 0.25
CA GLN A 92 -0.36 -8.69 0.78
C GLN A 92 -1.47 -9.71 1.08
N LYS A 93 -1.30 -10.96 0.62
CA LYS A 93 -2.31 -12.02 0.75
C LYS A 93 -2.16 -12.90 2.02
N ASN A 94 -1.04 -12.78 2.75
CA ASN A 94 -0.76 -13.57 3.96
C ASN A 94 -0.96 -12.79 5.26
#